data_AF-A0A4V2I5M1-F1
#
_entry.id   AF-A0A4V2I5M1-F1
#
_cell.length_a   1.000
_cell.length_b   1.000
_cell.length_c   1.000
_cell.angle_alpha   90.00
_cell.angle_beta   90.00
_cell.angle_gamma   90.00
#
_symmetry.space_group_name_H-M   'P 1'
#
loop_
_entity.id
_entity.type
_entity.pdbx_description
1 polymer ?
#
loop_
_entity_poly.entity_id
_entity_poly.type
_entity_poly.pdbx_seq_one_letter_code
_entity_poly.pdbx_strand_id
1 'polypeptide(L)' 'MAKELYISRPYLSTKFKKDSGTTLTDFILHEKTEEAKRLLRYTDKTATMIEAYLGFSSQSHFSRCSKNTSD' A
#
# COMPACT_ATOMS: atom_id res chain seq x y z
N MET A 1 -4.95 1.62 -25.75
CA MET A 1 -4.88 0.21 -25.37
C MET A 1 -5.36 0.04 -23.93
N ALA A 2 -6.67 -0.05 -23.69
CA ALA A 2 -7.24 -0.24 -22.34
C ALA A 2 -8.28 -1.37 -22.39
N LYS A 3 -7.85 -2.50 -22.94
CA LYS A 3 -8.66 -3.71 -23.15
C LYS A 3 -8.03 -4.91 -22.43
N GLU A 4 -7.18 -4.68 -21.42
CA GLU A 4 -6.33 -5.74 -20.86
C GLU A 4 -6.93 -6.49 -19.68
N LEU A 5 -7.97 -6.00 -19.02
CA LEU A 5 -8.69 -6.80 -18.02
C LEU A 5 -10.18 -6.45 -18.09
N TYR A 6 -11.01 -7.34 -18.64
CA TYR A 6 -12.49 -7.27 -18.66
C TYR A 6 -13.10 -7.44 -17.25
N ILE A 7 -12.45 -6.87 -16.24
CA ILE A 7 -12.77 -7.05 -14.83
C ILE A 7 -13.10 -5.66 -14.30
N SER A 8 -14.38 -5.44 -14.02
CA SER A 8 -14.81 -4.22 -13.35
C SER A 8 -14.17 -4.14 -11.96
N ARG A 9 -13.83 -2.94 -11.49
CA ARG A 9 -13.23 -2.72 -10.15
C ARG A 9 -14.00 -3.44 -9.03
N PRO A 10 -15.35 -3.46 -9.01
CA PRO A 10 -16.10 -4.22 -8.02
C PRO A 10 -15.88 -5.72 -8.13
N TYR A 11 -15.89 -6.28 -9.34
CA TYR A 11 -15.67 -7.71 -9.56
C TYR A 11 -14.26 -8.13 -9.11
N LEU A 12 -13.24 -7.32 -9.41
CA LEU A 12 -11.87 -7.56 -8.93
C LEU A 12 -11.81 -7.57 -7.41
N SER A 13 -12.35 -6.55 -6.75
CA SER A 13 -12.32 -6.44 -5.29
C SER A 13 -13.05 -7.61 -4.62
N THR A 14 -14.22 -8.00 -5.12
CA THR A 14 -14.98 -9.13 -4.57
C THR A 14 -14.25 -10.45 -4.79
N LYS A 15 -13.72 -10.67 -6.00
CA LYS A 15 -12.97 -11.90 -6.32
C LYS A 15 -11.67 -11.99 -5.54
N PHE A 16 -10.91 -10.91 -5.45
CA PHE A 16 -9.68 -10.82 -4.67
C PHE A 16 -9.93 -11.10 -3.19
N LYS A 17 -10.99 -10.52 -2.61
CA LYS A 17 -11.34 -10.78 -1.21
C LYS A 17 -11.73 -12.23 -0.97
N LYS A 18 -12.48 -12.83 -1.90
CA LYS A 18 -12.86 -14.25 -1.82
C LYS A 18 -11.64 -15.16 -1.86
N ASP A 19 -10.65 -14.84 -2.68
CA ASP A 19 -9.49 -15.70 -2.92
C ASP A 19 -8.37 -15.49 -1.88
N SER A 20 -8.12 -14.24 -1.47
CA SER A 20 -7.05 -13.88 -0.51
C SER A 20 -7.49 -13.79 0.95
N GLY A 21 -8.80 -13.72 1.21
CA GLY A 21 -9.36 -13.48 2.55
C GLY A 21 -9.28 -12.02 3.04
N THR A 22 -8.58 -11.13 2.31
CA THR A 22 -8.43 -9.70 2.67
C THR A 22 -8.91 -8.79 1.55
N THR A 23 -9.22 -7.53 1.86
CA THR A 23 -9.62 -6.59 0.79
C THR A 23 -8.40 -6.21 -0.05
N LEU A 24 -8.62 -5.93 -1.34
CA LEU A 24 -7.55 -5.43 -2.21
C LEU A 24 -6.92 -4.14 -1.66
N THR A 25 -7.72 -3.28 -1.04
CA THR A 25 -7.23 -2.05 -0.39
C THR A 25 -6.31 -2.35 0.78
N ASP A 26 -6.70 -3.27 1.66
CA ASP A 26 -5.89 -3.66 2.83
C ASP A 26 -4.59 -4.33 2.40
N PHE A 27 -4.65 -5.17 1.35
CA PHE A 27 -3.46 -5.79 0.77
C PHE A 27 -2.49 -4.75 0.20
N ILE A 28 -2.97 -3.82 -0.63
CA ILE A 28 -2.14 -2.75 -1.18
C ILE A 28 -1.53 -1.91 -0.05
N LEU A 29 -2.32 -1.61 0.99
CA LEU A 29 -1.84 -0.86 2.14
C LEU A 29 -0.75 -1.62 2.91
N HIS A 30 -0.91 -2.93 3.09
CA HIS A 30 0.09 -3.79 3.71
C HIS A 30 1.41 -3.79 2.93
N GLU A 31 1.37 -4.03 1.63
CA GLU A 31 2.55 -4.00 0.75
C GLU A 31 3.25 -2.64 0.79
N LYS A 32 2.49 -1.54 0.73
CA LYS A 32 3.04 -0.18 0.88
C LYS A 32 3.69 0.04 2.25
N THR A 33 3.13 -0.55 3.30
CA THR A 33 3.66 -0.45 4.67
C THR A 33 5.00 -1.16 4.78
N GLU A 34 5.10 -2.38 4.25
CA GLU A 34 6.35 -3.15 4.26
C GLU A 34 7.44 -2.48 3.43
N GLU A 35 7.11 -1.96 2.24
CA GLU A 35 8.09 -1.22 1.44
C GLU A 35 8.50 0.11 2.09
N ALA A 36 7.58 0.81 2.76
CA ALA A 36 7.91 2.01 3.52
C ALA A 36 8.91 1.71 4.64
N LYS A 37 8.71 0.63 5.41
CA LYS A 37 9.66 0.17 6.44
C LYS A 37 11.03 -0.17 5.83
N ARG A 38 11.04 -0.86 4.69
CA ARG A 38 12.28 -1.20 3.98
C ARG A 38 13.03 0.06 3.56
N LEU A 39 12.34 1.04 2.97
CA LEU A 39 12.95 2.30 2.56
C LEU A 39 13.47 3.11 3.75
N LEU A 40 12.73 3.15 4.87
CA LEU A 40 13.18 3.81 6.10
C LEU A 40 14.44 3.15 6.69
N ARG A 41 14.59 1.82 6.55
CA ARG A 41 15.71 1.07 7.12
C ARG A 41 16.97 1.11 6.25
N TYR A 42 16.81 1.12 4.93
CA TYR A 42 17.92 0.92 3.99
C TYR A 42 18.23 2.14 3.13
N THR A 43 17.55 3.26 3.33
CA THR A 43 17.80 4.51 2.60
C THR A 43 17.69 5.72 3.52
N ASP A 44 18.36 6.81 3.16
CA ASP A 44 18.26 8.09 3.88
C ASP A 44 17.05 8.95 3.43
N LYS A 45 16.05 8.30 2.82
CA LYS A 45 14.86 9.04 2.35
C LYS A 45 14.05 9.51 3.55
N THR A 46 13.61 10.76 3.49
CA THR A 46 12.71 11.29 4.49
C THR A 46 11.35 10.63 4.40
N ALA A 47 10.62 10.62 5.51
CA ALA A 47 9.28 10.04 5.58
C ALA A 47 8.34 10.67 4.53
N THR A 48 8.42 11.99 4.32
CA THR A 48 7.65 12.71 3.29
C THR A 48 7.98 12.26 1.87
N MET A 49 9.26 11.99 1.55
CA MET A 49 9.64 11.46 0.24
C MET A 49 9.10 10.06 0.02
N ILE A 50 9.13 9.21 1.05
CA ILE A 50 8.61 7.84 0.98
C ILE A 50 7.08 7.85 0.81
N GLU A 51 6.38 8.72 1.53
CA GLU A 51 4.92 8.90 1.42
C GLU A 51 4.51 9.27 -0.02
N ALA A 52 5.19 10.27 -0.59
CA ALA A 52 4.95 10.71 -1.96
C ALA A 52 5.31 9.61 -2.98
N TYR A 53 6.42 8.91 -2.77
CA TYR A 53 6.89 7.84 -3.66
C TYR A 53 5.92 6.64 -3.70
N LEU A 54 5.41 6.23 -2.54
CA LEU A 54 4.47 5.11 -2.43
C LEU A 54 3.01 5.52 -2.70
N GLY A 55 2.76 6.81 -2.90
CA GLY A 55 1.43 7.35 -3.19
C GLY A 55 0.41 6.98 -2.13
N PHE A 56 0.73 7.20 -0.85
CA PHE A 56 -0.26 7.01 0.22
C PHE A 56 -1.42 7.98 0.01
N SER A 57 -2.64 7.44 0.02
CA SER A 57 -3.87 8.22 -0.16
C SER A 57 -4.23 9.06 1.07
N SER A 58 -3.58 8.82 2.22
CA SER A 58 -3.76 9.61 3.43
C SER A 58 -2.53 9.53 4.33
N GLN A 59 -2.17 10.68 4.89
CA GLN A 59 -1.04 10.86 5.80
C GLN A 59 -1.21 10.11 7.13
N SER A 60 -2.45 9.82 7.54
CA SER A 60 -2.76 9.02 8.73
C SER A 60 -2.29 7.58 8.60
N HIS A 61 -2.43 6.99 7.41
CA HIS A 61 -1.96 5.62 7.14
C HIS A 61 -0.44 5.56 7.22
N PHE A 62 0.23 6.51 6.55
CA PHE A 62 1.68 6.58 6.56
C PHE A 62 2.26 6.82 7.97
N SER A 63 1.67 7.76 8.73
CA SER A 63 2.10 8.06 10.10
C SER A 63 2.03 6.85 11.04
N ARG A 64 1.07 5.94 10.82
CA ARG A 64 0.94 4.71 11.59
C ARG A 64 2.00 3.68 11.20
N CYS A 65 2.43 3.68 9.94
CA CYS A 65 3.51 2.83 9.43
C CYS A 65 4.88 3.25 9.96
N SER A 66 5.18 4.56 9.91
CA SER A 66 6.48 5.09 10.36
C SER A 66 6.68 4.94 11.86
N LYS A 67 5.64 5.16 12.67
CA LYS A 67 5.69 5.03 14.15
C LYS A 67 6.05 3.62 14.63
N ASN A 68 5.60 2.57 13.94
CA ASN A 68 5.89 1.18 14.32
C ASN A 68 7.34 0.75 14.02
N THR A 69 8.17 1.64 13.46
CA THR A 69 9.58 1.35 13.12
C THR A 69 10.54 2.01 14.11
N SER A 70 10.02 2.69 15.15
CA SER A 70 10.81 3.42 16.15
C SER A 70 10.99 2.68 17.49
N ASP A 71 10.68 1.39 17.55
CA ASP A 71 11.04 0.49 18.66
C ASP A 71 12.25 -0.39 18.30
#